data_AF-A0A6G1DKZ4-F1
#
_entry.id   AF-A0A6G1DKZ4-F1
#
_cell.length_a   1.000
_cell.length_b   1.000
_cell.length_c   1.000
_cell.angle_alpha   90.00
_cell.angle_beta   90.00
_cell.angle_gamma   90.00
#
_symmetry.space_group_name_H-M   'P 1'
#
loop_
_entity.id
_entity.type
_entity.pdbx_description
1 polymer ?
#
loop_
_entity_poly.entity_id
_entity_poly.type
_entity_poly.pdbx_seq_one_letter_code
_entity_poly.pdbx_strand_id
1 'polypeptide(L)'
;MSVDGGGGCGGLDTQIEQLMQCRPLAEQEVKALCEKAKEILMEESNVQPVKSPVTICGDIHGQFHDLVELFRIGGKCPDTNYLFMGDYVDRGYYSVETVTLLVALKVRHPHRITILRGNHESRQITQVYGFYDECLRKYGNANVWKIFTDLFDYFPLTALVESEIFCLHGGLSPSIENLDSMIAVVGAYLLVVLATLLARNKKLLLYSVLQIIVTDVGIWHPFWKLMIATAIHLFSLSQLLGEVSLT
;
A
#
# COMPACT_ATOMS: atom_id res chain seq x y z
N MET A 1 -32.67 -15.43 12.62
CA MET A 1 -33.19 -15.29 11.24
C MET A 1 -32.89 -13.86 10.83
N SER A 2 -31.80 -13.67 10.09
CA SER A 2 -31.54 -12.44 9.36
C SER A 2 -31.36 -12.86 7.91
N VAL A 3 -32.23 -12.31 7.09
CA VAL A 3 -32.40 -12.55 5.67
C VAL A 3 -31.16 -12.05 4.96
N ASP A 4 -30.56 -12.87 4.10
CA ASP A 4 -29.81 -12.34 2.96
C ASP A 4 -30.14 -13.18 1.72
N GLY A 5 -30.78 -12.51 0.77
CA GLY A 5 -31.30 -13.10 -0.45
C GLY A 5 -30.58 -12.51 -1.66
N GLY A 6 -30.14 -13.40 -2.55
CA GLY A 6 -30.11 -13.14 -3.98
C GLY A 6 -28.72 -13.04 -4.63
N GLY A 7 -28.38 -14.05 -5.43
CA GLY A 7 -27.65 -13.82 -6.69
C GLY A 7 -26.26 -14.45 -6.82
N GLY A 8 -26.20 -15.78 -6.95
CA GLY A 8 -25.18 -16.54 -7.69
C GLY A 8 -23.72 -16.05 -7.64
N CYS A 9 -23.03 -16.30 -6.53
CA CYS A 9 -21.57 -16.29 -6.45
C CYS A 9 -21.21 -17.07 -5.18
N GLY A 10 -20.27 -18.01 -5.23
CA GLY A 10 -19.77 -18.65 -4.00
C GLY A 10 -19.30 -17.56 -3.03
N GLY A 11 -19.53 -17.74 -1.73
CA GLY A 11 -19.11 -16.75 -0.73
C GLY A 11 -17.60 -16.45 -0.84
N LEU A 12 -17.16 -15.27 -0.40
CA LEU A 12 -15.75 -14.86 -0.45
C LEU A 12 -14.83 -15.91 0.20
N ASP A 13 -15.27 -16.55 1.29
CA ASP A 13 -14.52 -17.62 1.95
C ASP A 13 -14.36 -18.86 1.03
N THR A 14 -15.40 -19.22 0.28
CA THR A 14 -15.34 -20.31 -0.72
C THR A 14 -14.38 -19.97 -1.87
N GLN A 15 -14.37 -18.71 -2.32
CA GLN A 15 -13.43 -18.25 -3.33
C GLN A 15 -11.98 -18.33 -2.82
N ILE A 16 -11.73 -17.95 -1.57
CA ILE A 16 -10.41 -18.09 -0.93
C ILE A 16 -10.02 -19.57 -0.84
N GLU A 17 -10.91 -20.47 -0.41
CA GLU A 17 -10.63 -21.91 -0.36
C GLU A 17 -10.29 -22.50 -1.73
N GLN A 18 -11.02 -22.09 -2.78
CA GLN A 18 -10.73 -22.47 -4.17
C GLN A 18 -9.35 -21.96 -4.62
N LEU A 19 -9.05 -20.70 -4.34
CA LEU A 19 -7.76 -20.08 -4.69
C LEU A 19 -6.60 -20.75 -3.96
N MET A 20 -6.75 -21.10 -2.68
CA MET A 20 -5.75 -21.85 -1.89
C MET A 20 -5.43 -23.22 -2.49
N GLN A 21 -6.32 -23.80 -3.31
CA GLN A 21 -6.07 -25.02 -4.08
C GLN A 21 -5.44 -24.76 -5.45
N CYS A 22 -4.95 -23.55 -5.71
CA CYS A 22 -4.38 -23.10 -6.98
C CYS A 22 -5.38 -23.21 -8.15
N ARG A 23 -6.67 -22.96 -7.89
CA ARG A 23 -7.71 -22.95 -8.93
C ARG A 23 -8.14 -21.51 -9.22
N PRO A 24 -8.03 -21.03 -10.47
CA PRO A 24 -8.46 -19.68 -10.81
C PRO A 24 -9.97 -19.52 -10.65
N LEU A 25 -10.43 -18.31 -10.34
CA LEU A 25 -11.84 -17.95 -10.31
C LEU A 25 -12.38 -17.71 -11.73
N ALA A 26 -13.70 -17.70 -11.91
CA ALA A 26 -14.27 -17.29 -13.19
C ALA A 26 -14.09 -15.79 -13.43
N GLU A 27 -14.06 -15.35 -14.70
CA GLU A 27 -13.86 -13.93 -15.06
C GLU A 27 -14.85 -12.99 -14.35
N GLN A 28 -16.11 -13.39 -14.20
CA GLN A 28 -17.13 -12.61 -13.49
C GLN A 28 -16.84 -12.47 -12.00
N GLU A 29 -16.31 -13.53 -11.37
CA GLU A 29 -15.93 -13.53 -9.96
C GLU A 29 -14.69 -12.65 -9.73
N VAL A 30 -13.69 -12.74 -10.62
CA VAL A 30 -12.51 -11.85 -10.60
C VAL A 30 -12.95 -10.40 -10.73
N LYS A 31 -13.84 -10.09 -11.67
CA LYS A 31 -14.37 -8.74 -11.84
C LYS A 31 -15.05 -8.24 -10.57
N ALA A 32 -15.98 -9.01 -10.01
CA ALA A 32 -16.70 -8.63 -8.79
C ALA A 32 -15.76 -8.44 -7.59
N LEU A 33 -14.73 -9.29 -7.47
CA LEU A 33 -13.71 -9.18 -6.43
C LEU A 33 -12.88 -7.90 -6.59
N CYS A 34 -12.40 -7.62 -7.80
CA CYS A 34 -11.59 -6.43 -8.06
C CYS A 34 -12.37 -5.13 -7.86
N GLU A 35 -13.66 -5.07 -8.18
CA GLU A 35 -14.49 -3.90 -7.88
C GLU A 35 -14.61 -3.65 -6.37
N LYS A 36 -14.87 -4.69 -5.57
CA LYS A 36 -14.87 -4.59 -4.10
C LYS A 36 -13.51 -4.16 -3.55
N ALA A 37 -12.42 -4.65 -4.14
CA ALA A 37 -11.08 -4.25 -3.74
C ALA A 37 -10.81 -2.77 -4.04
N LYS A 38 -11.26 -2.25 -5.19
CA LYS A 38 -11.16 -0.83 -5.53
C LYS A 38 -11.89 0.04 -4.52
N GLU A 39 -13.10 -0.34 -4.11
CA GLU A 39 -13.87 0.39 -3.07
C GLU A 39 -13.05 0.57 -1.79
N ILE A 40 -12.39 -0.50 -1.33
CA ILE A 40 -11.53 -0.46 -0.13
C ILE A 40 -10.27 0.39 -0.37
N LEU A 41 -9.58 0.16 -1.48
CA LEU A 41 -8.29 0.81 -1.78
C LEU A 41 -8.44 2.30 -2.11
N MET A 42 -9.61 2.74 -2.56
CA MET A 42 -9.91 4.17 -2.79
C MET A 42 -9.97 4.99 -1.50
N GLU A 43 -10.33 4.36 -0.38
CA GLU A 43 -10.33 5.00 0.94
C GLU A 43 -8.94 4.99 1.59
N GLU A 44 -8.02 4.21 1.03
CA GLU A 44 -6.66 4.04 1.53
C GLU A 44 -5.73 5.17 1.04
N SER A 45 -4.87 5.66 1.94
CA SER A 45 -3.82 6.61 1.57
C SER A 45 -2.71 5.94 0.77
N ASN A 46 -2.01 6.69 -0.07
CA ASN A 46 -0.80 6.21 -0.75
C ASN A 46 0.30 5.76 0.22
N VAL A 47 0.26 6.24 1.47
CA VAL A 47 1.15 5.78 2.55
C VAL A 47 0.33 5.09 3.63
N GLN A 48 0.48 3.77 3.72
CA GLN A 48 -0.31 2.94 4.63
C GLN A 48 0.35 2.83 6.01
N PRO A 49 -0.31 3.27 7.10
CA PRO A 49 0.18 3.01 8.45
C PRO A 49 -0.04 1.54 8.82
N VAL A 50 1.02 0.84 9.23
CA VAL A 50 0.99 -0.58 9.57
C VAL A 50 1.43 -0.78 11.03
N LYS A 51 0.68 -1.58 11.78
CA LYS A 51 0.99 -1.89 13.19
C LYS A 51 1.70 -3.23 13.32
N SER A 52 2.63 -3.29 14.26
CA SER A 52 3.30 -4.50 14.71
C SER A 52 2.40 -5.32 15.65
N PRO A 53 2.57 -6.65 15.72
CA PRO A 53 3.47 -7.47 14.89
C PRO A 53 2.97 -7.58 13.44
N VAL A 54 3.89 -7.54 12.47
CA VAL A 54 3.59 -7.69 11.04
C VAL A 54 4.65 -8.54 10.35
N THR A 55 4.20 -9.43 9.45
CA THR A 55 5.07 -10.19 8.55
C THR A 55 5.21 -9.43 7.24
N ILE A 56 6.44 -8.99 6.94
CA ILE A 56 6.77 -8.27 5.72
C ILE A 56 7.22 -9.26 4.65
N CYS A 57 6.60 -9.19 3.48
CA CYS A 57 6.80 -10.11 2.36
C CYS A 57 7.28 -9.31 1.14
N GLY A 58 8.37 -9.76 0.52
CA GLY A 58 8.88 -9.21 -0.73
C GLY A 58 8.24 -9.86 -1.96
N ASP A 59 8.98 -9.84 -3.06
CA ASP A 59 8.57 -10.32 -4.39
C ASP A 59 8.04 -11.76 -4.36
N ILE A 60 6.95 -12.01 -5.09
CA ILE A 60 6.34 -13.33 -5.24
C ILE A 60 6.44 -13.84 -6.69
N HIS A 61 6.28 -12.97 -7.69
CA HIS A 61 6.43 -13.31 -9.11
C HIS A 61 5.69 -14.59 -9.55
N GLY A 62 4.41 -14.70 -9.17
CA GLY A 62 3.58 -15.86 -9.54
C GLY A 62 4.04 -17.20 -8.95
N GLN A 63 4.90 -17.21 -7.94
CA GLN A 63 5.30 -18.41 -7.19
C GLN A 63 4.24 -18.80 -6.15
N PHE A 64 3.08 -19.24 -6.64
CA PHE A 64 1.91 -19.52 -5.79
C PHE A 64 2.17 -20.50 -4.64
N HIS A 65 2.93 -21.58 -4.89
CA HIS A 65 3.23 -22.57 -3.85
C HIS A 65 4.06 -21.99 -2.71
N ASP A 66 4.99 -21.08 -3.01
CA ASP A 66 5.79 -20.39 -2.00
C ASP A 66 4.93 -19.40 -1.20
N LEU A 67 3.96 -18.75 -1.85
CA LEU A 67 2.98 -17.91 -1.14
C LEU A 67 2.12 -18.72 -0.15
N VAL A 68 1.64 -19.89 -0.55
CA VAL A 68 0.87 -20.77 0.35
C VAL A 68 1.74 -21.22 1.54
N GLU A 69 3.00 -21.54 1.29
CA GLU A 69 3.95 -21.91 2.33
C GLU A 69 4.26 -20.73 3.28
N LEU A 70 4.36 -19.51 2.74
CA LEU A 70 4.51 -18.29 3.53
C LEU A 70 3.35 -18.09 4.51
N PHE A 71 2.10 -18.33 4.09
CA PHE A 71 0.95 -18.29 4.99
C PHE A 71 0.95 -19.45 6.00
N ARG A 72 1.50 -20.62 5.64
CA ARG A 72 1.63 -21.76 6.54
C ARG A 72 2.63 -21.48 7.67
N ILE A 73 3.75 -20.81 7.37
CA ILE A 73 4.81 -20.48 8.32
C ILE A 73 4.48 -19.22 9.13
N GLY A 74 4.03 -18.16 8.45
CA GLY A 74 3.76 -16.87 9.09
C GLY A 74 2.49 -16.86 9.95
N GLY A 75 1.55 -17.77 9.69
CA GLY A 75 0.29 -17.87 10.41
C GLY A 75 -0.90 -17.44 9.56
N LYS A 76 -2.09 -17.94 9.88
CA LYS A 76 -3.29 -17.59 9.11
C LYS A 76 -3.83 -16.23 9.55
N CYS A 77 -4.37 -15.47 8.60
CA CYS A 77 -5.28 -14.37 8.94
C CYS A 77 -6.52 -14.92 9.66
N PRO A 78 -7.06 -14.20 10.66
CA PRO A 78 -6.75 -12.82 11.05
C PRO A 78 -5.70 -12.65 12.17
N ASP A 79 -5.06 -13.73 12.62
CA ASP A 79 -4.19 -13.69 13.81
C ASP A 79 -2.84 -12.99 13.56
N THR A 80 -2.44 -12.87 12.28
CA THR A 80 -1.20 -12.24 11.84
C THR A 80 -1.47 -11.11 10.85
N ASN A 81 -0.78 -9.98 10.99
CA ASN A 81 -0.80 -8.90 10.00
C ASN A 81 0.23 -9.18 8.92
N TYR A 82 -0.08 -8.84 7.68
CA TYR A 82 0.82 -8.99 6.54
C TYR A 82 0.99 -7.67 5.79
N LEU A 83 2.23 -7.39 5.42
CA LEU A 83 2.61 -6.32 4.51
C LEU A 83 3.30 -6.95 3.30
N PHE A 84 2.67 -6.86 2.14
CA PHE A 84 3.22 -7.30 0.86
C PHE A 84 3.78 -6.10 0.11
N MET A 85 5.04 -6.19 -0.32
CA MET A 85 5.76 -5.04 -0.87
C MET A 85 5.58 -4.85 -2.38
N GLY A 86 5.05 -5.82 -3.12
CA GLY A 86 4.81 -5.70 -4.57
C GLY A 86 5.34 -6.92 -5.35
N ASP A 87 5.32 -6.83 -6.67
CA ASP A 87 5.74 -7.88 -7.62
C ASP A 87 5.08 -9.23 -7.36
N TYR A 88 3.76 -9.23 -7.50
CA TYR A 88 2.92 -10.42 -7.37
C TYR A 88 2.87 -11.23 -8.66
N VAL A 89 3.01 -10.54 -9.80
CA VAL A 89 2.80 -11.09 -11.13
C VAL A 89 4.10 -11.19 -11.94
N ASP A 90 3.98 -11.83 -13.11
CA ASP A 90 5.05 -12.11 -14.07
C ASP A 90 6.09 -13.14 -13.59
N ARG A 91 6.90 -13.65 -14.54
CA ARG A 91 7.94 -14.69 -14.39
C ARG A 91 7.44 -16.08 -13.97
N GLY A 92 6.47 -16.17 -13.06
CA GLY A 92 5.82 -17.41 -12.65
C GLY A 92 4.63 -17.80 -13.54
N TYR A 93 4.16 -19.04 -13.38
CA TYR A 93 3.03 -19.60 -14.15
C TYR A 93 1.65 -19.41 -13.48
N TYR A 94 1.66 -18.93 -12.23
CA TYR A 94 0.49 -18.83 -11.36
C TYR A 94 0.28 -17.39 -10.85
N SER A 95 0.60 -16.39 -11.68
CA SER A 95 0.43 -14.98 -11.33
C SER A 95 -1.04 -14.63 -11.09
N VAL A 96 -1.94 -15.17 -11.91
CA VAL A 96 -3.40 -14.98 -11.77
C VAL A 96 -3.88 -15.47 -10.41
N GLU A 97 -3.55 -16.70 -10.01
CA GLU A 97 -3.97 -17.25 -8.72
C GLU A 97 -3.34 -16.49 -7.56
N THR A 98 -2.07 -16.12 -7.69
CA THR A 98 -1.32 -15.35 -6.68
C THR A 98 -1.99 -14.02 -6.40
N VAL A 99 -2.19 -13.19 -7.43
CA VAL A 99 -2.76 -11.86 -7.26
C VAL A 99 -4.24 -11.93 -6.86
N THR A 100 -5.01 -12.88 -7.40
CA THR A 100 -6.42 -13.07 -7.02
C THR A 100 -6.55 -13.46 -5.55
N LEU A 101 -5.68 -14.34 -5.04
CA LEU A 101 -5.66 -14.73 -3.63
C LEU A 101 -5.33 -13.54 -2.71
N LEU A 102 -4.31 -12.76 -3.04
CA LEU A 102 -3.94 -11.58 -2.25
C LEU A 102 -5.07 -10.55 -2.20
N VAL A 103 -5.73 -10.29 -3.33
CA VAL A 103 -6.88 -9.39 -3.41
C VAL A 103 -8.07 -9.94 -2.62
N ALA A 104 -8.35 -11.24 -2.69
CA ALA A 104 -9.41 -11.87 -1.90
C ALA A 104 -9.16 -11.74 -0.38
N LEU A 105 -7.92 -11.96 0.05
CA LEU A 105 -7.51 -11.78 1.45
C LEU A 105 -7.57 -10.30 1.87
N LYS A 106 -7.19 -9.37 0.99
CA LYS A 106 -7.33 -7.92 1.23
C LYS A 106 -8.80 -7.54 1.45
N VAL A 107 -9.70 -8.00 0.59
CA VAL A 107 -11.14 -7.74 0.73
C VAL A 107 -11.69 -8.38 2.01
N ARG A 108 -11.22 -9.58 2.37
CA ARG A 108 -11.67 -10.30 3.56
C ARG A 108 -11.17 -9.69 4.88
N HIS A 109 -9.95 -9.15 4.85
CA HIS A 109 -9.24 -8.63 6.01
C HIS A 109 -8.51 -7.31 5.69
N PRO A 110 -9.24 -6.22 5.39
CA PRO A 110 -8.67 -4.97 4.88
C PRO A 110 -7.68 -4.32 5.84
N HIS A 111 -7.89 -4.47 7.16
CA HIS A 111 -7.04 -3.92 8.20
C HIS A 111 -5.86 -4.83 8.61
N ARG A 112 -5.78 -6.06 8.08
CA ARG A 112 -4.72 -7.04 8.41
C ARG A 112 -3.79 -7.30 7.24
N ILE A 113 -4.30 -7.19 6.02
CA ILE A 113 -3.54 -7.35 4.78
C ILE A 113 -3.30 -5.97 4.17
N THR A 114 -2.05 -5.58 4.09
CA THR A 114 -1.61 -4.40 3.32
C THR A 114 -0.88 -4.89 2.08
N ILE A 115 -1.31 -4.40 0.92
CA ILE A 115 -0.69 -4.69 -0.38
C ILE A 115 -0.13 -3.39 -0.95
N LEU A 116 1.14 -3.39 -1.33
CA LEU A 116 1.78 -2.28 -2.03
C LEU A 116 1.90 -2.57 -3.52
N ARG A 117 2.10 -1.51 -4.31
CA ARG A 117 2.35 -1.59 -5.74
C ARG A 117 3.83 -1.82 -6.02
N GLY A 118 4.15 -2.89 -6.76
CA GLY A 118 5.47 -3.09 -7.36
C GLY A 118 5.53 -2.60 -8.81
N ASN A 119 6.70 -2.74 -9.43
CA ASN A 119 6.89 -2.32 -10.82
C ASN A 119 6.22 -3.29 -11.81
N HIS A 120 6.07 -4.55 -11.43
CA HIS A 120 5.33 -5.54 -12.21
C HIS A 120 3.82 -5.32 -12.20
N GLU A 121 3.27 -4.54 -11.26
CA GLU A 121 1.86 -4.13 -11.26
C GLU A 121 1.60 -2.93 -12.20
N SER A 122 2.09 -3.02 -13.45
CA SER A 122 1.93 -1.99 -14.48
C SER A 122 1.59 -2.59 -15.86
N ARG A 123 0.82 -1.85 -16.67
CA ARG A 123 0.39 -2.30 -18.00
C ARG A 123 1.57 -2.62 -18.92
N GLN A 124 2.63 -1.82 -18.85
CA GLN A 124 3.82 -1.96 -19.69
C GLN A 124 4.59 -3.25 -19.37
N ILE A 125 4.81 -3.54 -18.08
CA ILE A 125 5.59 -4.71 -17.65
C ILE A 125 4.77 -5.99 -17.85
N THR A 126 3.51 -6.01 -17.42
CA THR A 126 2.65 -7.19 -17.55
C THR A 126 2.40 -7.64 -19.00
N GLN A 127 2.49 -6.74 -19.98
CA GLN A 127 2.40 -7.08 -21.40
C GLN A 127 3.64 -7.82 -21.93
N VAL A 128 4.81 -7.55 -21.36
CA VAL A 128 6.10 -8.06 -21.85
C VAL A 128 6.56 -9.30 -21.07
N TYR A 129 6.23 -9.38 -19.79
CA TYR A 129 6.82 -10.36 -18.86
C TYR A 129 5.92 -11.54 -18.47
N GLY A 130 4.77 -11.67 -19.15
CA GLY A 130 4.01 -12.92 -19.21
C GLY A 130 2.63 -12.90 -18.56
N PHE A 131 2.29 -11.92 -17.71
CA PHE A 131 0.97 -11.87 -17.08
C PHE A 131 -0.18 -11.71 -18.10
N TYR A 132 0.02 -10.91 -19.15
CA TYR A 132 -0.92 -10.78 -20.26
C TYR A 132 -1.19 -12.13 -20.94
N ASP A 133 -0.13 -12.84 -21.31
CA ASP A 133 -0.22 -14.15 -21.97
C ASP A 133 -0.82 -15.20 -21.05
N GLU A 134 -0.53 -15.15 -19.75
CA GLU A 134 -1.13 -16.01 -18.75
C GLU A 134 -2.66 -15.82 -18.69
N CYS A 135 -3.12 -14.58 -18.64
CA CYS A 135 -4.55 -14.25 -18.67
C CYS A 135 -5.21 -14.75 -19.96
N LEU A 136 -4.59 -14.50 -21.12
CA LEU A 136 -5.09 -14.94 -22.42
C LEU A 136 -5.21 -16.47 -22.48
N ARG A 137 -4.20 -17.19 -21.98
CA ARG A 137 -4.19 -18.66 -21.95
C ARG A 137 -5.25 -19.24 -21.01
N LYS A 138 -5.49 -18.63 -19.84
CA LYS A 138 -6.41 -19.15 -18.82
C LYS A 138 -7.88 -18.82 -19.11
N TYR A 139 -8.15 -17.64 -19.66
CA TYR A 139 -9.51 -17.13 -19.87
C TYR A 139 -9.93 -17.04 -21.34
N GLY A 140 -9.00 -17.29 -22.27
CA GLY A 140 -9.24 -17.19 -23.71
C GLY A 140 -9.34 -15.76 -24.23
N ASN A 141 -9.20 -14.75 -23.36
CA ASN A 141 -9.29 -13.34 -23.69
C ASN A 141 -8.47 -12.47 -22.71
N ALA A 142 -8.30 -11.19 -23.02
CA ALA A 142 -7.48 -10.26 -22.22
C ALA A 142 -8.29 -9.43 -21.18
N ASN A 143 -9.56 -9.74 -20.93
CA ASN A 143 -10.40 -8.96 -20.02
C ASN A 143 -9.89 -9.03 -18.58
N VAL A 144 -9.51 -10.22 -18.10
CA VAL A 144 -8.95 -10.39 -16.76
C VAL A 144 -7.67 -9.58 -16.57
N TRP A 145 -6.80 -9.54 -17.58
CA TRP A 145 -5.61 -8.68 -17.57
C TRP A 145 -6.01 -7.20 -17.41
N LYS A 146 -6.97 -6.71 -18.20
CA LYS A 146 -7.45 -5.32 -18.10
C LYS A 146 -7.98 -5.02 -16.68
N ILE A 147 -8.84 -5.89 -16.16
CA ILE A 147 -9.42 -5.76 -14.82
C ILE A 147 -8.34 -5.63 -13.75
N PHE A 148 -7.31 -6.48 -13.80
CA PHE A 148 -6.20 -6.40 -12.84
C PHE A 148 -5.36 -5.15 -13.04
N THR A 149 -5.01 -4.79 -14.27
CA THR A 149 -4.23 -3.57 -14.51
C THR A 149 -4.95 -2.30 -14.07
N ASP A 150 -6.29 -2.28 -14.15
CA ASP A 150 -7.10 -1.18 -13.63
C ASP A 150 -7.14 -1.17 -12.10
N LEU A 151 -7.16 -2.35 -11.46
CA LEU A 151 -7.05 -2.47 -10.00
C LEU A 151 -5.67 -2.01 -9.48
N PHE A 152 -4.59 -2.35 -10.19
CA PHE A 152 -3.21 -2.01 -9.79
C PHE A 152 -2.95 -0.51 -9.64
N ASP A 153 -3.73 0.32 -10.34
CA ASP A 153 -3.62 1.77 -10.22
C ASP A 153 -4.09 2.31 -8.85
N TYR A 154 -4.82 1.50 -8.08
CA TYR A 154 -5.30 1.83 -6.73
C TYR A 154 -4.39 1.28 -5.63
N PHE A 155 -3.33 0.52 -5.97
CA PHE A 155 -2.45 -0.02 -4.95
C PHE A 155 -1.62 1.10 -4.31
N PRO A 156 -1.58 1.18 -2.96
CA PRO A 156 -0.70 2.10 -2.25
C PRO A 156 0.75 1.92 -2.66
N LEU A 157 1.52 3.01 -2.63
CA LEU A 157 2.92 2.97 -3.06
C LEU A 157 3.85 2.58 -1.92
N THR A 158 3.53 2.99 -0.69
CA THR A 158 4.42 2.82 0.46
C THR A 158 3.65 2.48 1.73
N ALA A 159 4.36 1.90 2.69
CA ALA A 159 3.86 1.64 4.04
C ALA A 159 4.83 2.18 5.10
N LEU A 160 4.27 2.50 6.26
CA LEU A 160 5.01 2.94 7.42
C LEU A 160 4.68 2.04 8.60
N VAL A 161 5.61 1.18 8.98
CA VAL A 161 5.46 0.26 10.12
C VAL A 161 5.86 0.97 11.41
N GLU A 162 4.96 0.98 12.40
CA GLU A 162 5.15 1.61 13.73
C GLU A 162 5.60 3.08 13.71
N SER A 163 5.37 3.80 12.61
CA SER A 163 5.90 5.16 12.43
C SER A 163 7.43 5.26 12.39
N GLU A 164 8.13 4.13 12.20
CA GLU A 164 9.59 4.06 12.25
C GLU A 164 10.20 3.46 10.98
N ILE A 165 9.59 2.39 10.43
CA ILE A 165 10.16 1.66 9.28
C ILE A 165 9.36 2.02 8.02
N PHE A 166 10.02 2.66 7.07
CA PHE A 166 9.45 3.00 5.77
C PHE A 166 9.69 1.87 4.77
N CYS A 167 8.60 1.32 4.22
CA CYS A 167 8.61 0.20 3.27
C CYS A 167 8.11 0.67 1.90
N LEU A 168 8.87 0.33 0.86
CA LEU A 168 8.52 0.51 -0.54
C LEU A 168 9.04 -0.69 -1.35
N HIS A 169 8.42 -0.96 -2.50
CA HIS A 169 8.78 -2.09 -3.37
C HIS A 169 10.21 -2.00 -3.91
N GLY A 170 10.52 -0.87 -4.55
CA GLY A 170 11.81 -0.60 -5.14
C GLY A 170 12.78 0.08 -4.18
N GLY A 171 13.97 0.37 -4.68
CA GLY A 171 14.86 1.35 -4.06
C GLY A 171 14.46 2.79 -4.44
N LEU A 172 15.24 3.75 -3.96
CA LEU A 172 15.21 5.11 -4.50
C LEU A 172 15.69 5.06 -5.96
N SER A 173 14.89 5.56 -6.89
CA SER A 173 15.25 5.55 -8.32
C SER A 173 16.54 6.36 -8.57
N PRO A 174 17.48 5.88 -9.39
CA PRO A 174 18.67 6.64 -9.78
C PRO A 174 18.37 7.89 -10.61
N SER A 175 17.17 8.03 -11.19
CA SER A 175 16.68 9.28 -11.83
C SER A 175 16.13 10.31 -10.83
N ILE A 176 16.08 9.95 -9.54
CA ILE A 176 16.03 10.91 -8.42
C ILE A 176 17.48 11.33 -8.16
N GLU A 177 18.04 12.10 -9.08
CA GLU A 177 19.44 12.55 -8.99
C GLU A 177 19.59 13.70 -7.97
N ASN A 178 18.50 14.43 -7.73
CA ASN A 178 18.47 15.55 -6.81
C ASN A 178 17.59 15.24 -5.60
N LEU A 179 18.20 15.50 -4.45
CA LEU A 179 17.65 15.39 -3.11
C LEU A 179 16.32 16.16 -2.94
N ASP A 180 16.08 17.20 -3.74
CA ASP A 180 14.82 17.97 -3.77
C ASP A 180 13.59 17.18 -4.24
N SER A 181 13.75 16.22 -5.16
CA SER A 181 12.62 15.38 -5.62
C SER A 181 12.29 14.28 -4.60
N MET A 182 13.32 13.81 -3.88
CA MET A 182 13.16 12.96 -2.71
C MET A 182 12.47 13.73 -1.58
N ILE A 183 12.85 14.99 -1.34
CA ILE A 183 12.19 15.93 -0.42
C ILE A 183 10.79 16.33 -0.89
N ALA A 184 10.43 16.23 -2.17
CA ALA A 184 9.05 16.48 -2.59
C ALA A 184 8.12 15.35 -2.13
N VAL A 185 8.53 14.09 -2.30
CA VAL A 185 7.75 12.91 -1.87
C VAL A 185 7.83 12.74 -0.34
N VAL A 186 9.04 12.86 0.24
CA VAL A 186 9.27 12.80 1.69
C VAL A 186 8.75 14.06 2.39
N GLY A 187 8.75 15.22 1.76
CA GLY A 187 8.31 16.50 2.33
C GLY A 187 6.81 16.71 2.22
N ALA A 188 6.14 16.19 1.18
CA ALA A 188 4.68 16.04 1.20
C ALA A 188 4.27 15.10 2.35
N TYR A 189 5.02 14.01 2.55
CA TYR A 189 4.85 13.09 3.67
C TYR A 189 5.14 13.74 5.03
N LEU A 190 6.21 14.55 5.13
CA LEU A 190 6.55 15.29 6.35
C LEU A 190 5.49 16.34 6.67
N LEU A 191 4.90 17.00 5.68
CA LEU A 191 3.77 17.92 5.85
C LEU A 191 2.53 17.20 6.38
N VAL A 192 2.22 16.00 5.88
CA VAL A 192 1.10 15.18 6.37
C VAL A 192 1.36 14.68 7.79
N VAL A 193 2.57 14.22 8.09
CA VAL A 193 2.97 13.77 9.44
C VAL A 193 2.97 14.95 10.42
N LEU A 194 3.52 16.10 10.03
CA LEU A 194 3.52 17.33 10.84
C LEU A 194 2.09 17.83 11.08
N ALA A 195 1.24 17.85 10.05
CA ALA A 195 -0.18 18.22 10.18
C ALA A 195 -0.94 17.27 11.11
N THR A 196 -0.65 15.97 11.05
CA THR A 196 -1.28 14.96 11.91
C THR A 196 -0.78 15.04 13.37
N LEU A 197 0.51 15.34 13.57
CA LEU A 197 1.10 15.56 14.90
C LEU A 197 0.62 16.87 15.53
N LEU A 198 0.48 17.92 14.73
CA LEU A 198 -0.11 19.22 15.12
C LEU A 198 -1.59 19.05 15.50
N ALA A 199 -2.38 18.31 14.71
CA ALA A 199 -3.78 18.01 15.00
C ALA A 199 -3.96 17.18 16.29
N ARG A 200 -2.95 16.41 16.69
CA ARG A 200 -2.95 15.57 17.90
C ARG A 200 -2.30 16.20 19.13
N ASN A 201 -1.89 17.47 19.05
CA ASN A 201 -1.36 18.28 20.15
C ASN A 201 -0.19 17.66 20.92
N LYS A 202 0.62 16.80 20.27
CA LYS A 202 1.78 16.14 20.89
C LYS A 202 3.03 17.02 20.79
N LYS A 203 3.08 18.07 21.62
CA LYS A 203 4.15 19.11 21.62
C LYS A 203 5.57 18.55 21.73
N LEU A 204 5.78 17.48 22.50
CA LEU A 204 7.10 16.90 22.75
C LEU A 204 7.68 16.17 21.53
N LEU A 205 6.85 15.42 20.79
CA LEU A 205 7.27 14.72 19.57
C LEU A 205 7.58 15.70 18.44
N LEU A 206 6.79 16.78 18.33
CA LEU A 206 7.00 17.80 17.32
C LEU A 206 8.40 18.41 17.42
N TYR A 207 8.86 18.71 18.64
CA TYR A 207 10.17 19.30 18.89
C TYR A 207 11.32 18.33 18.64
N SER A 208 11.19 17.07 19.06
CA SER A 208 12.18 16.01 18.81
C SER A 208 12.31 15.70 17.32
N VAL A 209 11.20 15.65 16.57
CA VAL A 209 11.19 15.44 15.12
C VAL A 209 11.81 16.65 14.41
N LEU A 210 11.48 17.89 14.81
CA LEU A 210 12.13 19.10 14.29
C LEU A 210 13.63 19.16 14.58
N GLN A 211 14.10 18.70 15.74
CA GLN A 211 15.52 18.65 16.07
C GLN A 211 16.29 17.61 15.23
N ILE A 212 15.73 16.41 15.05
CA ILE A 212 16.31 15.37 14.18
C ILE A 212 16.45 15.89 12.75
N ILE A 213 15.46 16.65 12.25
CA ILE A 213 15.49 17.28 10.93
C ILE A 213 16.57 18.36 10.81
N VAL A 214 16.77 19.18 11.86
CA VAL A 214 17.70 20.33 11.83
C VAL A 214 19.16 19.91 12.01
N THR A 215 19.43 18.75 12.63
CA THR A 215 20.79 18.38 13.04
C THR A 215 21.43 17.24 12.25
N ASP A 216 20.67 16.26 11.72
CA ASP A 216 21.27 15.07 11.08
C ASP A 216 21.13 15.01 9.55
N VAL A 217 20.32 15.88 8.96
CA VAL A 217 20.10 15.90 7.51
C VAL A 217 20.61 17.22 6.96
N GLY A 218 21.91 17.26 6.62
CA GLY A 218 22.64 18.44 6.16
C GLY A 218 22.23 18.99 4.78
N ILE A 219 20.94 19.27 4.59
CA ILE A 219 20.36 19.70 3.31
C ILE A 219 19.79 21.10 3.48
N TRP A 220 20.59 22.11 3.17
CA TRP A 220 20.15 23.50 3.27
C TRP A 220 20.07 24.14 1.88
N HIS A 221 18.90 24.02 1.23
CA HIS A 221 18.48 24.95 0.18
C HIS A 221 17.77 26.17 0.81
N PRO A 222 18.06 27.43 0.41
CA PRO A 222 17.54 28.65 1.05
C PRO A 222 16.01 28.75 1.11
N PHE A 223 15.33 28.12 0.16
CA PHE A 223 13.86 28.14 0.05
C PHE A 223 13.17 27.39 1.21
N TRP A 224 13.74 26.26 1.62
CA TRP A 224 13.20 25.47 2.73
C TRP A 224 13.50 26.11 4.09
N LYS A 225 14.62 26.83 4.23
CA LYS A 225 14.84 27.71 5.41
C LYS A 225 13.72 28.72 5.55
N LEU A 226 13.30 29.35 4.45
CA LEU A 226 12.23 30.36 4.48
C LEU A 226 10.87 29.72 4.79
N MET A 227 10.55 28.56 4.19
CA MET A 227 9.27 27.86 4.44
C MET A 227 9.18 27.31 5.86
N ILE A 228 10.25 26.69 6.37
CA ILE A 228 10.30 26.17 7.74
C ILE A 228 10.34 27.32 8.74
N ALA A 229 11.12 28.38 8.48
CA ALA A 229 11.12 29.58 9.32
C ALA A 229 9.74 30.24 9.33
N THR A 230 9.05 30.34 8.18
CA THR A 230 7.69 30.90 8.10
C THR A 230 6.68 30.01 8.80
N ALA A 231 6.79 28.68 8.71
CA ALA A 231 5.93 27.74 9.43
C ALA A 231 6.16 27.80 10.95
N ILE A 232 7.42 27.88 11.40
CA ILE A 232 7.78 28.09 12.81
C ILE A 232 7.31 29.47 13.28
N HIS A 233 7.45 30.51 12.45
CA HIS A 233 7.02 31.86 12.82
C HIS A 233 5.50 31.96 12.89
N LEU A 234 4.76 31.34 11.96
CA LEU A 234 3.30 31.24 11.97
C LEU A 234 2.79 30.42 13.15
N PHE A 235 3.49 29.35 13.52
CA PHE A 235 3.15 28.55 14.70
C PHE A 235 3.47 29.30 16.01
N SER A 236 4.58 30.04 16.07
CA SER A 236 4.93 30.91 17.20
C SER A 236 3.95 32.09 17.31
N LEU A 237 3.54 32.68 16.18
CA LEU A 237 2.51 33.72 16.10
C LEU A 237 1.14 33.19 16.52
N SER A 238 0.76 31.96 16.15
CA SER A 238 -0.51 31.38 16.60
C SER A 238 -0.50 31.06 18.10
N GLN A 239 0.66 30.73 18.68
CA GLN A 239 0.81 30.59 20.14
C GLN A 239 0.77 31.95 20.85
N LEU A 240 1.44 32.97 20.33
CA LEU A 240 1.39 34.35 20.86
C LEU A 240 -0.02 34.94 20.76
N LEU A 241 -0.72 34.75 19.64
CA LEU A 241 -2.10 35.21 19.47
C LEU A 241 -3.10 34.40 20.30
N GLY A 242 -2.80 33.12 20.58
CA GLY A 242 -3.57 32.28 21.50
C GLY A 242 -3.42 32.67 22.97
N GLU A 243 -2.27 33.19 23.38
CA GLU A 243 -2.04 33.71 24.74
C GLU A 243 -2.59 35.14 24.93
N VAL A 244 -2.69 35.94 23.86
CA VAL A 244 -3.22 37.33 23.94
C VAL A 244 -4.75 37.39 24.01
N SER A 245 -5.48 36.28 23.86
CA SER A 245 -6.96 36.25 23.92
C SER A 245 -7.55 35.89 25.30
N LEU A 246 -6.77 36.04 26.37
CA LEU A 246 -7.26 35.94 27.75
C LEU A 246 -6.63 37.01 28.66
N THR A 247 -7.03 38.27 28.48
CA THR A 247 -7.13 39.28 29.54
C THR A 247 -8.18 40.31 29.17
#